data_AF-A0A1I2YUY9-F1
#
_entry.id   AF-A0A1I2YUY9-F1
#
_cell.length_a   1.000
_cell.length_b   1.000
_cell.length_c   1.000
_cell.angle_alpha   90.00
_cell.angle_beta   90.00
_cell.angle_gamma   90.00
#
_symmetry.space_group_name_H-M   'P 1'
#
loop_
_entity.id
_entity.type
_entity.pdbx_description
1 polymer ?
#
loop_
_entity_poly.entity_id
_entity_poly.type
_entity_poly.pdbx_seq_one_letter_code
_entity_poly.pdbx_strand_id
1 'polypeptide(L)'
;MSFTYQSVVDLARIPLNDADQARYPDSTLLLFLNHGLLQILKHRPDLFIGQLANPVEGQSGLGDAFPLPAPYIQTVADYVTARAEMTDDEHANSGRAGLFMQLFAAEAQP
;
A
#
# COMPACT_ATOMS: atom_id res chain seq x y z
N MET A 1 -8.81 12.35 13.03
CA MET A 1 -7.37 12.24 12.73
C MET A 1 -7.25 11.84 11.27
N SER A 2 -6.41 12.52 10.49
CA SER A 2 -6.06 12.07 9.14
C SER A 2 -5.06 10.92 9.25
N PHE A 3 -5.27 9.86 8.48
CA PHE A 3 -4.28 8.80 8.37
C PHE A 3 -3.05 9.30 7.60
N THR A 4 -1.92 8.69 7.87
CA THR A 4 -0.65 8.97 7.19
C THR A 4 -0.19 7.75 6.40
N TYR A 5 0.84 7.94 5.58
CA TYR A 5 1.52 6.82 4.92
C TYR A 5 2.08 5.82 5.94
N GLN A 6 2.58 6.30 7.09
CA GLN A 6 2.99 5.45 8.21
C GLN A 6 1.86 4.52 8.66
N SER A 7 0.62 5.01 8.75
CA SER A 7 -0.52 4.18 9.19
C SER A 7 -0.74 2.97 8.27
N VAL A 8 -0.53 3.14 6.96
CA VAL A 8 -0.66 2.06 5.97
C VAL A 8 0.50 1.07 6.09
N VAL A 9 1.74 1.57 6.26
CA VAL A 9 2.93 0.74 6.47
C VAL A 9 2.78 -0.10 7.74
N ASP A 10 2.33 0.50 8.84
CA ASP A 10 2.09 -0.19 10.11
C ASP A 10 1.05 -1.31 9.95
N LEU A 11 -0.04 -1.06 9.21
CA LEU A 11 -1.05 -2.08 8.93
C LEU A 11 -0.51 -3.23 8.06
N ALA A 12 0.33 -2.92 7.07
CA ALA A 12 0.96 -3.94 6.22
C ALA A 12 1.95 -4.81 7.01
N ARG A 13 2.56 -4.30 8.08
CA ARG A 13 3.50 -5.06 8.93
C ARG A 13 2.82 -6.15 9.76
N ILE A 14 1.54 -5.98 10.10
CA ILE A 14 0.78 -6.96 10.90
C ILE A 14 0.75 -8.35 10.23
N PRO A 15 0.27 -8.50 8.97
CA PRO A 15 0.25 -9.79 8.30
C PRO A 15 1.66 -10.31 7.93
N LEU A 16 2.62 -9.40 7.70
CA LEU A 16 4.03 -9.78 7.46
C LEU A 16 4.73 -10.32 8.72
N ASN A 17 4.12 -10.14 9.90
CA ASN A 17 4.73 -10.43 11.20
C ASN A 17 6.11 -9.76 11.35
N ASP A 18 6.23 -8.52 10.87
CA ASP A 18 7.49 -7.75 10.79
C ASP A 18 7.36 -6.43 11.59
N ALA A 19 6.97 -6.56 12.86
CA ALA A 19 6.74 -5.43 13.76
C ALA A 19 8.04 -4.77 14.27
N ASP A 20 9.14 -5.53 14.30
CA ASP A 20 10.48 -5.07 14.66
C ASP A 20 11.27 -4.48 13.48
N GLN A 21 10.67 -4.50 12.27
CA GLN A 21 11.28 -4.05 11.02
C GLN A 21 12.57 -4.80 10.65
N ALA A 22 12.74 -6.03 11.17
CA ALA A 22 13.93 -6.81 10.91
C ALA A 22 14.00 -7.30 9.46
N ARG A 23 12.84 -7.55 8.82
CA ARG A 23 12.76 -8.13 7.47
C ARG A 23 12.66 -7.08 6.38
N TYR A 24 11.80 -6.07 6.54
CA TYR A 24 11.67 -4.98 5.58
C TYR A 24 11.91 -3.62 6.23
N PRO A 25 12.85 -2.80 5.71
CA PRO A 25 12.97 -1.43 6.15
C PRO A 25 11.76 -0.61 5.68
N ASP A 26 11.40 0.42 6.43
CA ASP A 26 10.26 1.30 6.11
C ASP A 26 10.35 1.90 4.71
N SER A 27 11.55 2.19 4.21
CA SER A 27 11.78 2.72 2.87
C SER A 27 11.31 1.75 1.77
N THR A 28 11.43 0.44 1.97
CA THR A 28 10.97 -0.57 1.01
C THR A 28 9.44 -0.66 0.99
N LEU A 29 8.80 -0.69 2.16
CA LEU A 29 7.33 -0.75 2.24
C LEU A 29 6.70 0.55 1.73
N LEU A 30 7.32 1.70 2.01
CA LEU A 30 6.91 2.99 1.46
C LEU A 30 7.00 3.03 -0.07
N LEU A 31 8.04 2.44 -0.66
CA LEU A 31 8.16 2.34 -2.11
C LEU A 31 7.01 1.53 -2.71
N PHE A 32 6.65 0.39 -2.10
CA PHE A 32 5.51 -0.40 -2.54
C PHE A 32 4.19 0.37 -2.39
N LEU A 33 4.00 1.08 -1.28
CA LEU A 33 2.81 1.90 -1.05
C LEU A 33 2.65 2.96 -2.15
N ASN A 34 3.72 3.72 -2.42
CA ASN A 34 3.75 4.74 -3.47
C ASN A 34 3.40 4.15 -4.85
N HIS A 35 3.96 2.97 -5.18
CA HIS A 35 3.59 2.27 -6.41
C HIS A 35 2.13 1.82 -6.42
N GLY A 36 1.58 1.37 -5.29
CA GLY A 36 0.18 0.97 -5.16
C GLY A 36 -0.78 2.13 -5.43
N LEU A 37 -0.50 3.31 -4.87
CA LEU A 37 -1.29 4.51 -5.14
C LEU A 37 -1.22 4.94 -6.61
N LEU A 38 -0.07 4.81 -7.27
CA LEU A 38 0.03 5.06 -8.72
C LEU A 38 -0.80 4.07 -9.54
N GLN A 39 -0.90 2.81 -9.10
CA GLN A 39 -1.81 1.85 -9.75
C GLN A 39 -3.27 2.24 -9.56
N ILE A 40 -3.68 2.64 -8.35
CA ILE A 40 -5.04 3.13 -8.11
C ILE A 40 -5.31 4.37 -8.96
N LEU A 41 -4.40 5.35 -9.00
CA LEU A 41 -4.55 6.55 -9.82
C LEU A 41 -4.74 6.22 -11.31
N LYS A 42 -4.02 5.21 -11.82
CA LYS A 42 -4.13 4.77 -13.21
C LYS A 42 -5.51 4.17 -13.54
N HIS A 43 -6.11 3.42 -12.61
CA HIS A 43 -7.37 2.72 -12.84
C HIS A 43 -8.61 3.50 -12.39
N ARG A 44 -8.47 4.26 -11.31
CA ARG A 44 -9.51 5.05 -10.64
C ARG A 44 -9.02 6.48 -10.34
N PRO A 45 -8.73 7.27 -11.39
CA PRO A 45 -8.31 8.66 -11.21
C PRO A 45 -9.39 9.54 -10.56
N ASP A 46 -10.65 9.09 -10.61
CA ASP A 46 -11.80 9.73 -9.98
C ASP A 46 -11.67 9.84 -8.45
N LEU A 47 -11.02 8.88 -7.80
CA LEU A 47 -10.81 8.89 -6.34
C LEU A 47 -9.91 10.03 -5.86
N PHE A 48 -9.17 10.66 -6.78
CA PHE A 48 -8.25 11.75 -6.50
C PHE A 48 -8.80 13.12 -6.90
N ILE A 49 -10.06 13.20 -7.37
CA ILE A 49 -10.71 14.47 -7.68
C ILE A 49 -10.85 15.28 -6.40
N GLY A 50 -10.37 16.53 -6.43
CA GLY A 50 -10.37 17.44 -5.27
C GLY A 50 -9.10 17.37 -4.40
N GLN A 51 -8.19 16.43 -4.64
CA GLN A 51 -6.89 16.29 -3.96
C GLN A 51 -5.76 17.14 -4.61
N LEU A 52 -6.11 18.28 -5.22
CA LEU A 52 -5.17 19.09 -6.03
C LEU A 52 -3.97 19.66 -5.26
N ALA A 53 -4.08 19.77 -3.94
CA ALA A 53 -3.00 20.30 -3.10
C ALA A 53 -1.86 19.28 -2.88
N ASN A 54 -2.13 17.98 -3.01
CA ASN A 54 -1.17 16.90 -2.77
C ASN A 54 -1.30 15.84 -3.87
N PRO A 55 -0.78 16.12 -5.09
CA PRO A 55 -0.81 15.16 -6.18
C PRO A 55 -0.02 13.90 -5.83
N VAL A 56 -0.53 12.73 -6.26
CA VAL A 56 0.17 11.46 -6.09
C VAL A 56 1.26 11.35 -7.16
N GLU A 57 2.50 11.61 -6.75
CA GLU A 57 3.68 11.56 -7.63
C GLU A 57 4.56 10.33 -7.39
N GLY A 58 4.20 9.50 -6.40
CA GLY A 58 4.96 8.30 -6.03
C GLY A 58 6.22 8.56 -5.20
N GLN A 59 6.36 9.76 -4.63
CA GLN A 59 7.52 10.16 -3.82
C GLN A 59 7.13 10.65 -2.41
N SER A 60 5.92 10.35 -1.94
CA SER A 60 5.46 10.77 -0.62
C SER A 60 6.25 10.07 0.49
N GLY A 61 6.46 10.79 1.59
CA GLY A 61 7.11 10.31 2.81
C GLY A 61 6.14 9.72 3.83
N LEU A 62 6.68 9.01 4.83
CA LEU A 62 5.88 8.34 5.88
C LEU A 62 4.99 9.30 6.68
N GLY A 63 5.47 10.53 6.91
CA GLY A 63 4.76 11.55 7.67
C GLY A 63 3.65 12.28 6.89
N ASP A 64 3.56 12.05 5.58
CA ASP A 64 2.58 12.75 4.75
C ASP A 64 1.16 12.23 5.01
N ALA A 65 0.18 13.10 4.79
CA ALA A 65 -1.23 12.74 4.88
C ALA A 65 -1.59 11.75 3.76
N PHE A 66 -2.31 10.69 4.10
CA PHE A 66 -2.76 9.71 3.12
C PHE A 66 -3.83 10.33 2.19
N PRO A 67 -3.68 10.21 0.85
CA PRO A 67 -4.48 10.97 -0.11
C PRO A 67 -5.85 10.34 -0.40
N LEU A 68 -6.19 9.20 0.18
CA LEU A 68 -7.47 8.53 -0.04
C LEU A 68 -8.32 8.49 1.24
N PRO A 69 -9.65 8.39 1.12
CA PRO A 69 -10.53 8.16 2.25
C PRO A 69 -10.15 6.91 3.06
N ALA A 70 -10.46 6.92 4.36
CA ALA A 70 -10.11 5.86 5.31
C ALA A 70 -10.46 4.41 4.86
N PRO A 71 -11.57 4.15 4.15
CA PRO A 71 -11.88 2.79 3.67
C PRO A 71 -10.80 2.15 2.79
N TYR A 72 -10.01 2.95 2.05
CA TYR A 72 -8.99 2.43 1.13
C TYR A 72 -7.66 2.07 1.81
N ILE A 73 -7.52 2.36 3.10
CA ILE A 73 -6.26 2.14 3.83
C ILE A 73 -5.92 0.65 3.89
N GLN A 74 -6.88 -0.19 4.23
CA GLN A 74 -6.67 -1.64 4.28
C GLN A 74 -6.33 -2.18 2.90
N THR A 75 -7.04 -1.74 1.86
CA THR A 75 -6.80 -2.15 0.47
C THR A 75 -5.36 -1.85 0.02
N VAL A 76 -4.84 -0.68 0.37
CA VAL A 76 -3.45 -0.33 0.04
C VAL A 76 -2.45 -1.10 0.91
N ALA A 77 -2.74 -1.31 2.20
CA ALA A 77 -1.91 -2.12 3.08
C ALA A 77 -1.79 -3.58 2.60
N ASP A 78 -2.88 -4.15 2.11
CA ASP A 78 -2.93 -5.50 1.54
C ASP A 78 -2.06 -5.59 0.27
N TYR A 79 -2.08 -4.57 -0.58
CA TYR A 79 -1.19 -4.49 -1.74
C TYR A 79 0.29 -4.43 -1.33
N VAL A 80 0.63 -3.62 -0.33
CA VAL A 80 2.01 -3.52 0.19
C VAL A 80 2.47 -4.87 0.74
N THR A 81 1.61 -5.53 1.52
CA THR A 81 1.84 -6.88 2.06
C THR A 81 2.11 -7.87 0.93
N ALA A 82 1.27 -7.88 -0.10
CA ALA A 82 1.42 -8.76 -1.26
C ALA A 82 2.76 -8.56 -1.97
N ARG A 83 3.16 -7.30 -2.20
CA ARG A 83 4.43 -6.97 -2.87
C ARG A 83 5.64 -7.39 -2.04
N ALA A 84 5.58 -7.21 -0.73
CA ALA A 84 6.63 -7.67 0.18
C ALA A 84 6.75 -9.19 0.13
N GLU A 85 5.65 -9.92 0.31
CA GLU A 85 5.59 -11.40 0.24
C GLU A 85 6.10 -11.95 -1.10
N MET A 86 5.83 -11.28 -2.23
CA MET A 86 6.35 -11.68 -3.55
C MET A 86 7.87 -11.49 -3.70
N THR A 87 8.47 -10.61 -2.89
CA THR A 87 9.91 -10.33 -2.94
C THR A 87 10.72 -11.38 -2.17
N ASP A 88 10.12 -12.06 -1.20
CA ASP A 88 10.76 -13.04 -0.32
C ASP A 88 10.66 -14.46 -0.90
N ASP A 89 11.57 -14.83 -1.80
CA ASP A 89 11.58 -16.12 -2.51
C ASP A 89 11.89 -17.33 -1.60
N GLU A 90 12.47 -17.12 -0.41
CA GLU A 90 12.85 -18.20 0.52
C GLU A 90 11.70 -18.63 1.45
N HIS A 91 10.66 -17.79 1.60
CA HIS A 91 9.44 -18.06 2.36
C HIS A 91 8.14 -17.73 1.64
N ALA A 92 8.20 -17.43 0.33
CA ALA A 92 7.05 -17.11 -0.51
C ALA A 92 6.04 -18.25 -0.50
N ASN A 93 4.98 -18.10 0.29
CA ASN A 93 3.79 -18.90 0.13
C ASN A 93 2.96 -18.28 -1.01
N SER A 94 3.34 -18.55 -2.26
CA SER A 94 2.85 -17.89 -3.48
C SER A 94 1.32 -17.82 -3.60
N GLY A 95 0.59 -18.70 -2.92
CA GLY A 95 -0.88 -18.65 -2.84
C GLY A 95 -1.42 -17.43 -2.08
N ARG A 96 -0.73 -16.95 -1.03
CA ARG A 96 -1.18 -15.84 -0.19
C ARG A 96 -0.95 -14.47 -0.86
N ALA A 97 0.20 -14.28 -1.50
CA ALA A 97 0.46 -13.11 -2.32
C ALA A 97 -0.57 -12.95 -3.47
N GLY A 98 -0.96 -14.07 -4.10
CA GLY A 98 -2.01 -14.08 -5.12
C GLY A 98 -3.36 -13.60 -4.60
N LEU A 99 -3.76 -13.99 -3.38
CA LEU A 99 -5.04 -13.58 -2.78
C LEU A 99 -5.08 -12.07 -2.47
N PHE A 100 -4.02 -11.51 -1.91
CA PHE A 100 -3.96 -10.07 -1.64
C PHE A 100 -3.95 -9.23 -2.94
N MET A 101 -3.29 -9.72 -4.00
CA MET A 101 -3.38 -9.09 -5.32
C MET A 101 -4.79 -9.16 -5.92
N GLN A 102 -5.53 -10.25 -5.70
CA GLN A 102 -6.93 -10.35 -6.11
C GLN A 102 -7.83 -9.38 -5.37
N LEU A 103 -7.64 -9.21 -4.05
CA LEU A 103 -8.38 -8.23 -3.24
C LEU A 103 -8.14 -6.80 -3.73
N PHE A 104 -6.88 -6.42 -3.94
CA PHE A 104 -6.53 -5.13 -4.52
C PHE A 104 -7.15 -4.93 -5.90
N ALA A 105 -7.07 -5.94 -6.77
CA ALA A 105 -7.60 -5.86 -8.13
C ALA A 105 -9.13 -5.75 -8.18
N ALA A 106 -9.85 -6.36 -7.23
CA ALA A 106 -11.30 -6.27 -7.15
C ALA A 106 -11.77 -4.83 -6.84
N GLU A 107 -11.03 -4.11 -6.01
CA GLU A 107 -11.39 -2.76 -5.57
C GLU A 107 -10.85 -1.67 -6.51
N ALA A 108 -9.80 -1.98 -7.27
CA ALA A 108 -9.24 -1.12 -8.33
C ALA A 108 -9.99 -1.22 -9.68
N GLN A 109 -11.14 -1.91 -9.75
CA GLN A 109 -11.94 -1.96 -10.98
C GLN A 109 -12.65 -0.60 -11.25
N PRO A 110 -12.75 -0.19 -12.53
CA PRO A 110 -13.46 1.04 -12.93
C PRO A 110 -14.91 1.05 -12.45
#